data_AF-T1B7J6-F1
#
_entry.id   AF-T1B7J6-F1
#
_cell.length_a   1.000
_cell.length_b   1.000
_cell.length_c   1.000
_cell.angle_alpha   90.00
_cell.angle_beta   90.00
_cell.angle_gamma   90.00
#
_symmetry.space_group_name_H-M   'P 1'
#
loop_
_entity.id
_entity.type
_entity.pdbx_description
1 polymer ?
#
loop_
_entity_poly.entity_id
_entity_poly.type
_entity_poly.pdbx_seq_one_letter_code
_entity_poly.pdbx_strand_id
1 'polypeptide(L)'
;GTTLAEHRFNTRELRKGNDILDVWFESGASHHAVLESTHPELGYPANMYLEGSDQHRGWFQASLLEAAGYRDTPPFKQILTHG
;
A
#
# COMPACT_ATOMS: atom_id res chain seq x y z
N GLY A 1 -12.76 21.50 -25.94
CA GLY A 1 -11.57 20.65 -25.75
C GLY A 1 -10.57 21.46 -24.99
N THR A 2 -10.43 21.21 -23.69
CA THR A 2 -9.57 22.01 -22.80
C THR A 2 -8.29 21.23 -22.60
N THR A 3 -7.23 21.65 -23.27
CA THR A 3 -5.87 21.14 -23.11
C THR A 3 -5.39 21.42 -21.69
N LEU A 4 -5.12 20.37 -20.92
CA LEU A 4 -4.43 20.48 -19.63
C LEU A 4 -3.04 21.03 -19.90
N ALA A 5 -2.71 22.17 -19.29
CA ALA A 5 -1.41 22.81 -19.43
C ALA A 5 -0.31 21.87 -18.90
N GLU A 6 0.70 21.61 -19.73
CA GLU A 6 1.91 20.89 -19.34
C GLU A 6 2.67 21.72 -18.29
N HIS A 7 2.52 21.39 -17.01
CA HIS A 7 3.38 21.93 -15.96
C HIS A 7 4.80 21.36 -16.13
N ARG A 8 5.63 22.06 -16.89
CA ARG A 8 7.06 21.75 -17.05
C ARG A 8 7.82 22.24 -15.83
N PHE A 9 8.18 21.32 -14.93
CA PHE A 9 9.02 21.61 -13.77
C PHE A 9 10.46 21.93 -14.19
N ASN A 10 11.07 22.94 -13.60
CA ASN A 10 12.51 23.20 -13.75
C ASN A 10 13.29 22.20 -12.88
N THR A 11 13.97 21.24 -13.50
CA THR A 11 14.71 20.18 -12.80
C THR A 11 15.84 20.70 -11.91
N ARG A 12 16.39 21.89 -12.19
CA ARG A 12 17.44 22.53 -11.38
C ARG A 12 16.93 23.09 -10.05
N GLU A 13 15.62 23.30 -9.94
CA GLU A 13 14.98 23.83 -8.74
C GLU A 13 14.41 22.74 -7.83
N LEU A 14 14.38 21.49 -8.30
CA LEU A 14 13.95 20.36 -7.47
C LEU A 14 14.89 20.20 -6.27
N ARG A 15 14.30 19.88 -5.12
CA ARG A 15 14.99 19.57 -3.87
C ARG A 15 14.45 18.25 -3.34
N LYS A 16 15.34 17.42 -2.79
CA LYS A 16 14.94 16.18 -2.11
C LYS A 16 14.13 16.56 -0.86
N GLY A 17 12.93 16.00 -0.71
CA GLY A 17 12.19 16.06 0.55
C GLY A 17 12.93 15.26 1.63
N ASN A 18 12.90 15.75 2.87
CA ASN A 18 13.53 15.06 4.01
C ASN A 18 12.50 14.40 4.93
N ASP A 19 11.21 14.48 4.58
CA ASP A 19 10.16 13.76 5.28
C ASP A 19 10.29 12.25 5.04
N ILE A 20 9.78 11.46 5.99
CA ILE A 20 9.74 10.00 5.92
C ILE A 20 8.30 9.52 5.75
N LEU A 21 8.15 8.29 5.30
CA LEU A 21 6.85 7.63 5.26
C LEU A 21 6.45 7.15 6.65
N ASP A 22 5.14 7.14 6.89
CA ASP A 22 4.55 6.54 8.07
C ASP A 22 4.73 5.01 8.04
N VAL A 23 5.00 4.43 9.21
CA VAL A 23 5.24 2.99 9.37
C VAL A 23 4.03 2.15 8.95
N TRP A 24 2.80 2.66 9.10
CA TRP A 24 1.61 1.98 8.62
C TRP A 24 1.55 1.97 7.11
N PHE A 25 2.05 3.00 6.43
CA PHE A 25 2.16 2.97 4.97
C PHE A 25 3.14 1.88 4.51
N GLU A 26 4.33 1.82 5.10
CA GLU A 26 5.35 0.83 4.74
C GLU A 26 4.88 -0.60 5.01
N SER A 27 4.26 -0.85 6.17
CA SER A 27 3.69 -2.15 6.50
C SER A 27 2.47 -2.50 5.63
N GLY A 28 1.63 -1.50 5.31
CA GLY A 28 0.48 -1.65 4.41
C GLY A 28 0.88 -2.10 3.01
N ALA A 29 2.03 -1.64 2.49
CA ALA A 29 2.56 -2.01 1.18
C ALA A 29 3.20 -3.42 1.12
N SER A 30 3.19 -4.18 2.22
CA SER A 30 3.82 -5.50 2.30
C SER A 30 3.25 -6.53 1.30
N HIS A 31 1.96 -6.48 0.97
CA HIS A 31 1.38 -7.33 -0.09
C HIS A 31 2.09 -7.14 -1.43
N HIS A 32 2.39 -5.91 -1.83
CA HIS A 32 3.13 -5.63 -3.05
C HIS A 32 4.59 -6.06 -2.93
N ALA A 33 5.26 -5.68 -1.83
CA ALA A 33 6.68 -5.98 -1.62
C ALA A 33 6.96 -7.49 -1.51
N VAL A 34 6.07 -8.24 -0.86
CA VAL A 34 6.26 -9.67 -0.56
C VAL A 34 5.55 -10.54 -1.58
N LEU A 35 4.23 -10.45 -1.71
CA LEU A 35 3.44 -11.41 -2.51
C LEU A 35 3.59 -11.19 -4.01
N GLU A 36 3.80 -9.95 -4.45
CA GLU A 36 3.90 -9.62 -5.87
C GLU A 36 5.35 -9.46 -6.34
N SER A 37 6.21 -8.78 -5.55
CA SER A 37 7.57 -8.43 -5.98
C SER A 37 8.60 -9.51 -5.61
N THR A 38 8.69 -9.87 -4.32
CA THR A 38 9.75 -10.77 -3.84
C THR A 38 9.42 -12.24 -4.07
N HIS A 39 8.15 -12.62 -3.92
CA HIS A 39 7.67 -13.99 -3.96
C HIS A 39 6.44 -14.14 -4.88
N PRO A 40 6.60 -14.00 -6.20
CA PRO A 40 5.48 -14.07 -7.15
C PRO A 40 4.70 -15.39 -7.12
N GLU A 41 5.25 -16.44 -6.50
CA GLU A 41 4.59 -17.72 -6.25
C GLU A 41 3.51 -17.69 -5.16
N LEU A 42 3.54 -16.74 -4.22
CA LEU A 42 2.60 -16.68 -3.09
C LEU A 42 1.21 -16.16 -3.49
N GLY A 43 1.15 -15.41 -4.59
CA GLY A 43 -0.08 -14.97 -5.21
C GLY A 43 -0.77 -13.81 -4.48
N TYR A 44 -1.44 -12.97 -5.26
CA TYR A 44 -2.23 -11.85 -4.79
C TYR A 44 -3.67 -11.95 -5.35
N PRO A 45 -4.71 -11.68 -4.54
CA PRO A 45 -4.67 -11.36 -3.12
C PRO A 45 -4.43 -12.58 -2.23
N ALA A 46 -3.87 -12.36 -1.03
CA ALA A 46 -3.68 -13.40 -0.04
C ALA A 46 -5.02 -14.06 0.33
N ASN A 47 -5.01 -15.36 0.61
CA ASN A 47 -6.23 -16.03 1.04
C ASN A 47 -6.74 -15.52 2.39
N MET A 48 -5.84 -15.22 3.32
CA MET A 48 -6.19 -14.76 4.66
C MET A 48 -5.09 -13.91 5.27
N TYR A 49 -5.49 -12.85 5.99
CA TYR A 49 -4.65 -12.17 6.97
C TYR A 49 -5.07 -12.59 8.39
N LEU A 50 -4.11 -12.76 9.28
CA LEU A 50 -4.32 -13.21 10.66
C LEU A 50 -3.46 -12.39 11.62
N GLU A 51 -4.10 -11.59 12.49
CA GLU A 51 -3.43 -10.79 13.51
C GLU A 51 -4.36 -10.54 14.70
N GLY A 52 -3.87 -9.81 15.71
CA GLY A 52 -4.67 -9.33 16.85
C GLY A 52 -5.78 -8.34 16.48
N SER A 53 -6.83 -8.28 17.29
CA SER A 53 -8.00 -7.39 17.07
C SER A 53 -7.66 -5.89 16.97
N ASP A 54 -6.55 -5.46 17.56
CA ASP A 54 -6.04 -4.08 17.46
C ASP A 54 -5.68 -3.69 16.02
N GLN A 55 -5.35 -4.66 15.16
CA GLN A 55 -4.95 -4.41 13.78
C GLN A 55 -6.08 -3.96 12.86
N HIS A 56 -7.35 -4.01 13.31
CA HIS A 56 -8.45 -3.37 12.59
C HIS A 56 -8.25 -1.86 12.40
N ARG A 57 -7.51 -1.21 13.32
CA ARG A 57 -7.13 0.22 13.22
C ARG A 57 -5.64 0.41 12.93
N GLY A 58 -4.96 -0.68 12.59
CA GLY A 58 -3.55 -0.72 12.23
C GLY A 58 -3.39 -1.37 10.85
N TRP A 59 -2.66 -2.47 10.82
CA TRP A 59 -2.17 -3.08 9.59
C TRP A 59 -3.26 -3.51 8.60
N PHE A 60 -4.42 -3.99 9.06
CA PHE A 60 -5.51 -4.36 8.14
C PHE A 60 -6.05 -3.15 7.38
N GLN A 61 -6.27 -2.03 8.08
CA GLN A 61 -6.76 -0.81 7.48
C GLN A 61 -5.70 -0.20 6.56
N ALA A 62 -4.44 -0.16 7.00
CA ALA A 62 -3.34 0.39 6.23
C ALA A 62 -3.12 -0.38 4.92
N SER A 63 -3.12 -1.72 4.99
CA SER A 63 -2.98 -2.59 3.81
C SER A 63 -4.16 -2.41 2.85
N LEU A 64 -5.38 -2.26 3.36
CA LEU A 64 -6.56 -2.04 2.50
C LEU A 64 -6.52 -0.68 1.79
N LEU A 65 -6.07 0.37 2.47
CA LEU A 65 -5.94 1.71 1.90
C LEU A 65 -4.81 1.81 0.89
N GLU A 66 -3.65 1.21 1.19
CA GLU A 66 -2.53 1.14 0.24
C GLU A 66 -2.99 0.40 -1.02
N ALA A 67 -3.54 -0.82 -0.84
CA ALA A 67 -4.03 -1.61 -1.94
C ALA A 67 -5.04 -0.80 -2.75
N ALA A 68 -6.09 -0.22 -2.16
CA ALA A 68 -7.07 0.58 -2.91
C ALA A 68 -6.45 1.71 -3.77
N GLY A 69 -5.30 2.28 -3.37
CA GLY A 69 -4.54 3.23 -4.17
C GLY A 69 -3.64 2.61 -5.26
N TYR A 70 -3.11 1.41 -5.03
CA TYR A 70 -2.17 0.72 -5.91
C TYR A 70 -2.81 -0.35 -6.82
N ARG A 71 -3.64 -1.21 -6.24
CA ARG A 71 -4.42 -2.31 -6.83
C ARG A 71 -5.88 -2.13 -6.43
N ASP A 72 -6.80 -1.92 -7.38
CA ASP A 72 -8.24 -1.74 -7.12
C ASP A 72 -8.96 -3.04 -6.61
N THR A 73 -8.33 -3.77 -5.70
CA THR A 73 -8.73 -5.04 -5.11
C THR A 73 -8.14 -5.13 -3.69
N PRO A 74 -8.87 -5.65 -2.68
CA PRO A 74 -8.32 -5.83 -1.34
C PRO A 74 -7.12 -6.78 -1.32
N PRO A 75 -6.12 -6.60 -0.42
CA PRO A 75 -4.92 -7.42 -0.41
C PRO A 75 -5.11 -8.81 0.20
N PHE A 76 -6.28 -9.06 0.78
CA PHE A 76 -6.69 -10.33 1.39
C PHE A 76 -8.15 -10.66 1.03
N LYS A 77 -8.47 -11.95 0.96
CA LYS A 77 -9.85 -12.43 0.75
C LYS A 77 -10.64 -12.51 2.06
N GLN A 78 -9.94 -12.77 3.17
CA GLN A 78 -10.53 -12.93 4.50
C GLN A 78 -9.58 -12.37 5.56
N ILE A 79 -10.13 -11.91 6.68
CA ILE A 79 -9.37 -11.61 7.90
C ILE A 79 -9.85 -12.53 9.01
N LEU A 80 -8.92 -13.04 9.80
CA LEU A 80 -9.18 -13.73 11.05
C LEU A 80 -8.50 -12.94 12.15
N THR A 81 -9.24 -12.60 13.20
CA THR A 81 -8.70 -11.85 14.33
C THR A 81 -8.72 -12.70 15.59
N HIS A 82 -7.64 -12.66 16.34
CA HIS A 82 -7.59 -13.20 17.69
C HIS A 82 -7.56 -12.08 18.74
N GLY A 83 -7.97 -12.42 19.96
CA GLY A 83 -8.01 -11.53 21.11
C GLY A 83 -7.67 -12.31 22.36
#